data_AF-A0A0G4MLY1-F1
#
_entry.id   AF-A0A0G4MLY1-F1
#
_cell.length_a   1.000
_cell.length_b   1.000
_cell.length_c   1.000
_cell.angle_alpha   90.00
_cell.angle_beta   90.00
_cell.angle_gamma   90.00
#
_symmetry.space_group_name_H-M   'P 1'
#
loop_
_entity.id
_entity.type
_entity.pdbx_description
1 polymer ?
#
loop_
_entity_poly.entity_id
_entity_poly.type
_entity_poly.pdbx_seq_one_letter_code
_entity_poly.pdbx_strand_id
1 'polypeptide(L)'
;ETIGRIANRVKNAKIDSLNGGKSYTLAANNGVNHLHGGNKGWGKLEWNGPKPVGVRSIPGVDGLEGGESVQFSLLSEDGDEGYPGSVETIITYTAGVQKQNGKEVNVLGIDYETKLVGGADETA
;
A
#
# COMPACT_ATOMS: atom_id res chain seq x y z
N GLU A 1 -1.78 1.87 -10.27
CA GLU A 1 -0.99 0.79 -9.66
C GLU A 1 -0.77 1.13 -8.20
N THR A 2 -0.92 0.17 -7.28
CA THR A 2 -0.49 0.33 -5.89
C THR A 2 0.95 -0.12 -5.77
N ILE A 3 1.83 0.72 -5.24
CA ILE A 3 3.24 0.39 -5.05
C ILE A 3 3.49 -0.08 -3.61
N GLY A 4 4.14 -1.23 -3.43
CA GLY A 4 4.60 -1.69 -2.12
C GLY A 4 5.31 -3.05 -2.15
N ARG A 5 5.99 -3.45 -1.06
CA ARG A 5 5.89 -2.84 0.29
C ARG A 5 6.60 -1.50 0.45
N ILE A 6 7.75 -1.29 -0.22
CA ILE A 6 8.47 0.00 -0.21
C ILE A 6 8.40 0.65 -1.59
N ALA A 7 7.87 1.87 -1.64
CA ALA A 7 7.91 2.69 -2.84
C ALA A 7 9.32 3.27 -3.07
N ASN A 8 9.69 3.40 -4.35
CA ASN A 8 11.00 3.85 -4.79
C ASN A 8 12.12 2.87 -4.39
N ARG A 9 13.37 3.34 -4.31
CA ARG A 9 14.57 2.51 -4.25
C ARG A 9 15.02 2.21 -2.82
N VAL A 10 15.32 0.95 -2.56
CA VAL A 10 16.17 0.49 -1.46
C VAL A 10 17.56 0.20 -2.03
N LYS A 11 18.56 0.89 -1.50
CA LYS A 11 19.95 0.78 -1.93
C LYS A 11 20.44 -0.67 -1.80
N ASN A 12 21.15 -1.17 -2.82
CA ASN A 12 21.73 -2.52 -2.84
C ASN A 12 20.71 -3.66 -2.62
N ALA A 13 19.41 -3.38 -2.79
CA ALA A 13 18.33 -4.31 -2.53
C ALA A 13 18.43 -4.97 -1.14
N LYS A 14 18.76 -4.19 -0.10
CA LYS A 14 19.00 -4.73 1.23
C LYS A 14 18.43 -3.83 2.33
N ILE A 15 17.75 -4.45 3.30
CA ILE A 15 17.40 -3.81 4.57
C ILE A 15 18.41 -4.31 5.59
N ASP A 16 19.26 -3.41 6.07
CA ASP A 16 20.26 -3.70 7.09
C ASP A 16 19.73 -3.36 8.49
N SER A 17 20.14 -4.16 9.48
CA SER A 17 19.90 -3.91 10.91
C SER A 17 18.44 -3.75 11.34
N LEU A 18 17.53 -4.49 10.71
CA LEU A 18 16.13 -4.54 11.16
C LEU A 18 16.04 -5.23 12.53
N ASN A 19 15.25 -4.66 13.44
CA ASN A 19 14.92 -5.19 14.77
C ASN A 19 16.11 -5.78 15.54
N GLY A 20 17.19 -5.00 15.69
CA GLY A 20 18.34 -5.39 16.51
C GLY A 20 19.46 -6.10 15.74
N GLY A 21 19.44 -6.11 14.40
CA GLY A 21 20.64 -6.40 13.60
C GLY A 21 20.43 -7.32 12.41
N LYS A 22 19.25 -7.92 12.23
CA LYS A 22 19.00 -8.85 11.11
C LYS A 22 18.98 -8.09 9.78
N SER A 23 19.50 -8.76 8.76
CA SER A 23 19.63 -8.22 7.42
C SER A 23 18.78 -9.03 6.44
N TYR A 24 18.05 -8.36 5.57
CA TYR A 24 17.20 -9.00 4.57
C TYR A 24 17.62 -8.56 3.17
N THR A 25 17.85 -9.54 2.30
CA THR A 25 18.11 -9.29 0.88
C THR A 25 16.77 -9.30 0.16
N LEU A 26 16.48 -8.21 -0.53
CA LEU A 26 15.30 -8.01 -1.36
C LEU A 26 15.63 -8.33 -2.81
N ALA A 27 14.60 -8.48 -3.64
CA ALA A 27 14.80 -8.64 -5.07
C ALA A 27 15.45 -7.40 -5.72
N ALA A 28 16.61 -7.54 -6.36
CA ALA A 28 17.19 -6.47 -7.16
C ALA A 28 16.53 -6.44 -8.55
N ASN A 29 15.81 -5.37 -8.85
CA ASN A 29 15.07 -5.19 -10.11
C ASN A 29 15.37 -3.85 -10.81
N ASN A 30 16.24 -3.02 -10.24
CA ASN A 30 16.72 -1.78 -10.85
C ASN A 30 18.23 -1.61 -10.65
N GLY A 31 19.01 -2.29 -11.50
CA GLY A 31 20.45 -2.43 -11.29
C GLY A 31 20.72 -3.18 -9.99
N VAL A 32 21.53 -2.60 -9.11
CA VAL A 32 21.79 -3.17 -7.77
C VAL A 32 20.69 -2.88 -6.76
N ASN A 33 19.70 -2.04 -7.09
CA ASN A 33 18.69 -1.57 -6.13
C ASN A 33 17.38 -2.36 -6.25
N HIS A 34 16.62 -2.36 -5.16
CA HIS A 34 15.24 -2.84 -5.12
C HIS A 34 14.31 -1.64 -5.33
N LEU A 35 13.47 -1.67 -6.36
CA LEU A 35 12.60 -0.58 -6.78
C LEU A 35 11.13 -1.01 -6.68
N HIS A 36 10.30 -0.17 -6.05
CA HIS A 36 8.84 -0.28 -6.10
C HIS A 36 8.31 -1.67 -5.66
N GLY A 37 8.93 -2.26 -4.65
CA GLY A 37 8.47 -3.54 -4.10
C GLY A 37 8.97 -4.79 -4.84
N GLY A 38 9.81 -4.65 -5.86
CA GLY A 38 10.50 -5.78 -6.48
C GLY A 38 9.94 -6.20 -7.84
N ASN A 39 10.20 -7.45 -8.24
CA ASN A 39 9.89 -7.93 -9.58
C ASN A 39 8.39 -8.07 -9.80
N LYS A 40 7.67 -8.65 -8.84
CA LYS A 40 6.22 -8.71 -8.79
C LYS A 40 5.69 -7.39 -8.22
N GLY A 41 6.01 -7.09 -6.96
CA GLY A 41 5.51 -5.89 -6.27
C GLY A 41 3.98 -5.86 -6.18
N TRP A 42 3.41 -5.08 -5.27
CA TRP A 42 1.96 -5.05 -5.06
C TRP A 42 1.13 -4.65 -6.28
N GLY A 43 1.76 -3.91 -7.20
CA GLY A 43 1.10 -3.36 -8.35
C GLY A 43 0.82 -4.34 -9.49
N LYS A 44 1.45 -5.52 -9.44
CA LYS A 44 1.25 -6.61 -10.40
C LYS A 44 0.52 -7.80 -9.80
N LEU A 45 0.13 -7.72 -8.54
CA LEU A 45 -0.65 -8.76 -7.87
C LEU A 45 -2.14 -8.52 -8.07
N GLU A 46 -2.91 -9.61 -8.05
CA GLU A 46 -4.37 -9.55 -8.03
C GLU A 46 -4.83 -9.26 -6.59
N TRP A 47 -5.60 -8.19 -6.42
CA TRP A 47 -6.14 -7.78 -5.13
C TRP A 47 -7.53 -8.37 -4.93
N ASN A 48 -7.85 -8.77 -3.71
CA ASN A 48 -9.21 -9.15 -3.35
C ASN A 48 -10.11 -7.91 -3.34
N GLY A 49 -11.23 -7.96 -4.06
CA GLY A 49 -12.18 -6.85 -4.18
C GLY A 49 -12.50 -6.51 -5.65
N PRO A 50 -13.03 -5.30 -5.92
CA PRO A 50 -13.46 -4.29 -4.96
C PRO A 50 -14.67 -4.76 -4.14
N LYS A 51 -14.71 -4.41 -2.85
CA LYS A 51 -15.89 -4.55 -1.99
C LYS A 51 -16.47 -3.17 -1.67
N PRO A 52 -17.76 -2.89 -1.92
CA PRO A 52 -18.37 -1.64 -1.47
C PRO A 52 -18.33 -1.51 0.05
N VAL A 53 -17.92 -0.35 0.56
CA VAL A 53 -17.84 -0.07 2.01
C VAL A 53 -18.68 1.15 2.42
N GLY A 54 -19.68 1.47 1.59
CA GLY A 54 -20.61 2.57 1.83
C GLY A 54 -20.05 3.93 1.43
N VAL A 55 -20.63 4.97 2.01
CA VAL A 55 -20.24 6.36 1.79
C VAL A 55 -19.28 6.80 2.90
N ARG A 56 -18.15 7.39 2.53
CA ARG A 56 -17.12 7.89 3.46
C ARG A 56 -16.82 9.35 3.17
N SER A 57 -16.44 10.10 4.20
CA SER A 57 -15.79 11.40 4.03
C SER A 57 -14.31 11.23 3.68
N ILE A 58 -13.72 12.24 3.05
CA ILE A 58 -12.28 12.31 2.81
C ILE A 58 -11.69 13.35 3.79
N PRO A 59 -10.72 12.98 4.64
CA PRO A 59 -10.09 13.92 5.57
C PRO A 59 -9.54 15.16 4.85
N GLY A 60 -9.91 16.35 5.35
CA GLY A 60 -9.49 17.63 4.75
C GLY A 60 -10.32 18.08 3.54
N VAL A 61 -11.39 17.37 3.19
CA VAL A 61 -12.32 17.75 2.11
C VAL A 61 -13.70 18.03 2.68
N ASP A 62 -14.02 19.31 2.82
CA ASP A 62 -15.33 19.77 3.30
C ASP A 62 -16.37 19.82 2.18
N GLY A 63 -17.63 19.48 2.48
CA GLY A 63 -18.72 19.57 1.51
C GLY A 63 -18.58 18.62 0.30
N LEU A 64 -17.98 17.45 0.51
CA LEU A 64 -17.95 16.39 -0.49
C LEU A 64 -19.37 15.91 -0.79
N GLU A 65 -19.78 15.99 -2.05
CA GLU A 65 -20.99 15.35 -2.57
C GLU A 65 -20.60 14.00 -3.18
N GLY A 66 -21.35 12.93 -2.88
CA GLY A 66 -20.97 11.54 -3.19
C GLY A 66 -20.23 10.89 -2.02
N GLY A 67 -19.11 10.20 -2.30
CA GLY A 67 -18.28 9.52 -1.29
C GLY A 67 -18.41 7.99 -1.34
N GLU A 68 -19.01 7.44 -2.39
CA GLU A 68 -19.05 6.01 -2.66
C GLU A 68 -17.64 5.44 -2.59
N SER A 69 -17.49 4.41 -1.77
CA SER A 69 -16.18 3.86 -1.44
C SER A 69 -16.10 2.38 -1.71
N VAL A 70 -14.95 1.96 -2.24
CA VAL A 70 -14.61 0.56 -2.47
C VAL A 70 -13.30 0.20 -1.80
N GLN A 71 -13.22 -1.01 -1.29
CA GLN A 71 -12.06 -1.54 -0.60
C GLN A 71 -11.45 -2.70 -1.37
N PHE A 72 -10.12 -2.73 -1.39
CA PHE A 72 -9.30 -3.84 -1.85
C PHE A 72 -8.44 -4.36 -0.71
N SER A 73 -8.13 -5.65 -0.69
CA SER A 73 -7.15 -6.22 0.24
C SER A 73 -6.15 -7.15 -0.44
N LEU A 74 -4.94 -7.19 0.10
CA LEU A 74 -3.84 -8.03 -0.35
C LEU A 74 -3.08 -8.58 0.86
N LEU A 75 -2.84 -9.88 0.87
CA LEU A 75 -1.90 -10.52 1.79
C LEU A 75 -0.55 -10.67 1.06
N SER A 76 0.47 -9.98 1.55
CA SER A 76 1.86 -10.18 1.16
C SER A 76 2.48 -11.10 2.20
N GLU A 77 2.77 -12.34 1.82
CA GLU A 77 3.28 -13.36 2.74
C GLU A 77 4.71 -13.06 3.21
N ASP A 78 5.15 -13.71 4.29
CA ASP A 78 6.56 -13.70 4.70
C ASP A 78 7.47 -14.16 3.56
N GLY A 79 8.56 -13.42 3.34
CA GLY A 79 9.50 -13.65 2.26
C GLY A 79 9.07 -13.10 0.89
N ASP A 80 7.87 -12.51 0.76
CA ASP A 80 7.43 -11.89 -0.50
C ASP A 80 8.44 -10.83 -0.95
N GLU A 81 9.02 -11.00 -2.15
CA GLU A 81 10.12 -10.18 -2.70
C GLU A 81 11.34 -9.97 -1.76
N GLY A 82 11.49 -10.85 -0.76
CA GLY A 82 12.54 -10.84 0.27
C GLY A 82 12.17 -10.07 1.56
N TYR A 83 10.95 -9.54 1.66
CA TYR A 83 10.48 -8.85 2.86
C TYR A 83 10.13 -9.82 4.00
N PRO A 84 10.59 -9.60 5.24
CA PRO A 84 10.17 -10.41 6.38
C PRO A 84 8.74 -10.07 6.83
N GLY A 85 8.09 -11.06 7.41
CA GLY A 85 6.75 -10.97 7.96
C GLY A 85 5.66 -10.99 6.90
N SER A 86 4.52 -11.56 7.25
CA SER A 86 3.29 -11.44 6.48
C SER A 86 2.61 -10.11 6.80
N VAL A 87 2.27 -9.34 5.76
CA VAL A 87 1.56 -8.06 5.86
C VAL A 87 0.22 -8.17 5.14
N GLU A 88 -0.87 -7.92 5.87
CA GLU A 88 -2.16 -7.64 5.27
C GLU A 88 -2.27 -6.15 4.97
N THR A 89 -2.61 -5.80 3.73
CA THR A 89 -2.82 -4.42 3.30
C THR A 89 -4.24 -4.24 2.81
N ILE A 90 -4.86 -3.15 3.22
CA ILE A 90 -6.17 -2.71 2.82
C ILE A 90 -6.04 -1.33 2.15
N ILE A 91 -6.71 -1.16 1.01
CA ILE A 91 -6.80 0.13 0.32
C ILE A 91 -8.26 0.48 0.14
N THR A 92 -8.65 1.66 0.59
CA THR A 92 -9.98 2.21 0.35
C THR A 92 -9.88 3.38 -0.62
N TYR A 93 -10.61 3.29 -1.74
CA TYR A 93 -10.81 4.41 -2.65
C TYR A 93 -12.18 5.02 -2.37
N THR A 94 -12.24 6.35 -2.24
CA THR A 94 -13.46 7.13 -2.04
C THR A 94 -13.55 8.19 -3.13
N ALA A 95 -14.62 8.19 -3.91
CA ALA A 95 -14.81 9.15 -5.00
C ALA A 95 -16.00 10.07 -4.73
N GLY A 96 -15.87 11.33 -5.11
CA GLY A 96 -16.96 12.30 -5.04
C GLY A 96 -16.60 13.59 -5.75
N VAL A 97 -17.42 14.62 -5.57
CA VAL A 97 -17.20 15.96 -6.12
C VAL A 97 -17.26 17.02 -5.03
N GLN A 98 -16.57 18.13 -5.25
CA GLN A 98 -16.58 19.29 -4.35
C GLN A 98 -16.78 20.57 -5.17
N LYS A 99 -17.47 21.56 -4.61
CA LYS A 99 -17.51 22.91 -5.20
C LYS A 99 -16.33 23.74 -4.69
N GLN A 100 -15.42 24.11 -5.59
CA GLN A 100 -14.33 25.04 -5.33
C GLN A 100 -14.45 26.25 -6.26
N ASN A 101 -14.56 27.45 -5.68
CA ASN A 101 -14.68 28.72 -6.42
C ASN A 101 -15.82 28.70 -7.48
N GLY A 102 -16.97 28.12 -7.13
CA GLY A 102 -18.12 28.01 -8.02
C GLY A 102 -18.00 26.97 -9.13
N LYS A 103 -16.91 26.17 -9.16
CA LYS A 103 -16.71 25.06 -10.09
C LYS A 103 -16.77 23.73 -9.37
N GLU A 104 -17.30 22.73 -10.04
CA GLU A 104 -17.24 21.34 -9.59
C GLU A 104 -15.87 20.75 -9.88
N VAL A 105 -15.27 20.08 -8.90
CA VAL A 105 -14.01 19.36 -9.03
C VAL A 105 -14.19 17.91 -8.56
N ASN A 106 -13.66 16.96 -9.33
CA ASN A 106 -13.60 15.56 -8.90
C ASN A 106 -12.57 15.40 -7.79
N VAL A 107 -12.93 14.63 -6.76
CA VAL A 107 -12.06 14.31 -5.63
C VAL A 107 -11.94 12.80 -5.52
N LEU A 108 -10.70 12.32 -5.37
CA LEU A 108 -10.39 10.92 -5.09
C LEU A 108 -9.58 10.85 -3.79
N GLY A 109 -10.15 10.24 -2.76
CA GLY A 109 -9.48 9.86 -1.54
C GLY A 109 -8.91 8.44 -1.67
N ILE A 110 -7.70 8.24 -1.15
CA ILE A 110 -7.05 6.93 -1.13
C ILE A 110 -6.47 6.71 0.26
N ASP A 111 -7.07 5.80 1.03
CA ASP A 111 -6.59 5.41 2.35
C ASP A 111 -5.83 4.09 2.26
N TYR A 112 -4.64 4.04 2.85
CA TYR A 112 -3.83 2.83 2.96
C TYR A 112 -3.73 2.41 4.43
N GLU A 113 -4.07 1.16 4.73
CA GLU A 113 -3.87 0.54 6.04
C GLU A 113 -3.07 -0.75 5.87
N THR A 114 -2.05 -0.96 6.68
CA THR A 114 -1.23 -2.18 6.64
C THR A 114 -1.02 -2.71 8.05
N LYS A 115 -1.08 -4.02 8.21
CA LYS A 115 -0.84 -4.69 9.49
C LYS A 115 0.08 -5.89 9.29
N LEU A 116 1.06 -6.03 10.18
CA LEU A 116 1.79 -7.29 10.34
C LEU A 116 0.86 -8.34 10.96
N VAL A 117 0.68 -9.46 10.26
CA VAL A 117 -0.26 -10.52 10.65
C VAL A 117 0.42 -11.85 10.98
N GLY A 118 1.74 -11.95 10.79
CA GLY A 118 2.52 -13.12 11.19
C GLY A 118 3.90 -13.17 10.54
N GLY A 119 4.60 -14.28 10.68
CA GLY A 119 5.80 -14.61 9.89
C GLY A 119 7.07 -13.80 10.17
N ALA A 120 7.07 -12.89 11.15
CA ALA A 120 8.27 -12.20 11.60
C ALA A 120 8.56 -12.55 13.05
N ASP A 121 9.51 -13.46 13.28
CA ASP A 121 10.02 -13.81 14.61
C ASP A 121 10.62 -12.59 15.33
N GLU A 122 10.95 -11.54 14.58
CA GLU A 122 11.55 -10.30 15.06
C GLU A 122 10.55 -9.29 15.65
N THR A 123 9.28 -9.66 15.78
CA THR A 123 8.20 -8.77 16.27
C THR A 123 7.56 -9.24 17.58
N ALA A 124 8.12 -10.30 18.18
CA ALA A 124 7.78 -10.77 19.52
C ALA A 124 8.60 -10.05 20.61
#